data_AF-A0A3R6PJS6-F1
#
_entry.id   AF-A0A3R6PJS6-F1
#
_cell.length_a   1.000
_cell.length_b   1.000
_cell.length_c   1.000
_cell.angle_alpha   90.00
_cell.angle_beta   90.00
_cell.angle_gamma   90.00
#
_symmetry.space_group_name_H-M   'P 1'
#
loop_
_entity.id
_entity.type
_entity.pdbx_description
1 polymer ?
#
loop_
_entity_poly.entity_id
_entity_poly.type
_entity_poly.pdbx_seq_one_letter_code
_entity_poly.pdbx_strand_id
1 'polypeptide(L)'
;MENLKINKKSEQTTATYTKGGYRVEITYNVDKTGGNIDSINMSIYADINGNYLGNANASSNGSELTYNISGIPQSKLSEVSALISEVDTAIAANMASEAAE
;
A
#
# COMPACT_ATOMS: atom_id res chain seq x y z
N MET A 1 11.08 6.07 9.87
CA MET A 1 9.84 5.51 9.29
C MET A 1 9.23 6.55 8.34
N GLU A 2 9.94 6.95 7.28
CA GLU A 2 9.52 8.08 6.40
C GLU A 2 9.33 7.64 4.94
N ASN A 3 9.02 6.37 4.69
CA ASN A 3 8.84 5.90 3.32
C ASN A 3 7.42 6.12 2.80
N LEU A 4 6.43 6.24 3.69
CA LEU A 4 5.02 6.50 3.36
C LEU A 4 4.72 7.99 3.46
N LYS A 5 4.20 8.56 2.38
CA LYS A 5 3.71 9.94 2.31
C LYS A 5 2.21 9.94 2.02
N ILE A 6 1.41 10.47 2.94
CA ILE A 6 -0.02 10.69 2.70
C ILE A 6 -0.19 11.89 1.76
N ASN A 7 -0.87 11.67 0.63
CA ASN A 7 -1.10 12.70 -0.39
C ASN A 7 -2.45 13.40 -0.19
N LYS A 8 -3.49 12.63 0.14
CA LYS A 8 -4.83 13.13 0.46
C LYS A 8 -5.52 12.16 1.41
N LYS A 9 -6.12 12.70 2.46
CA LYS A 9 -6.96 11.95 3.40
C LYS A 9 -8.43 12.34 3.23
N SER A 10 -9.27 11.35 2.95
CA SER A 10 -10.74 11.45 2.87
C SER A 10 -11.33 10.07 3.15
N GLU A 11 -12.59 9.81 2.79
CA GLU A 11 -13.18 8.46 2.84
C GLU A 11 -12.29 7.43 2.12
N GLN A 12 -11.67 7.89 1.03
CA GLN A 12 -10.56 7.22 0.37
C GLN A 12 -9.26 7.99 0.64
N THR A 13 -8.23 7.29 1.10
CA THR A 13 -6.89 7.85 1.34
C THR A 13 -5.96 7.49 0.19
N THR A 14 -5.18 8.46 -0.26
CA THR A 14 -4.12 8.25 -1.26
C THR A 14 -2.76 8.52 -0.62
N ALA A 15 -1.79 7.66 -0.95
CA ALA A 15 -0.45 7.75 -0.43
C ALA A 15 0.57 7.32 -1.47
N THR A 16 1.83 7.67 -1.23
CA THR A 16 2.96 7.18 -2.00
C THR A 16 3.96 6.54 -1.05
N TYR A 17 4.43 5.35 -1.39
CA TYR A 17 5.51 4.69 -0.69
C TYR A 17 6.74 4.61 -1.58
N THR A 18 7.93 4.91 -1.05
CA THR A 18 9.19 4.82 -1.79
C THR A 18 10.26 4.07 -1.00
N LYS A 19 10.90 3.07 -1.62
CA LYS A 19 12.02 2.35 -1.02
C LYS A 19 12.88 1.65 -2.08
N GLY A 20 14.20 1.71 -1.93
CA GLY A 20 15.13 0.92 -2.76
C GLY A 20 14.98 1.19 -4.26
N GLY A 21 14.62 2.41 -4.63
CA GLY A 21 14.30 2.79 -6.01
C GLY A 21 12.80 2.69 -6.34
N TYR A 22 12.08 1.71 -5.80
CA TYR A 22 10.66 1.51 -6.08
C TYR A 22 9.78 2.68 -5.64
N ARG A 23 8.71 2.92 -6.40
CA ARG A 23 7.60 3.80 -6.05
C ARG A 23 6.31 2.98 -6.07
N VAL A 24 5.49 3.14 -5.05
CA VAL A 24 4.14 2.56 -4.98
C VAL A 24 3.16 3.70 -4.81
N GLU A 25 2.20 3.80 -5.73
CA GLU A 25 1.04 4.67 -5.58
C GLU A 25 -0.09 3.86 -4.97
N ILE A 26 -0.63 4.35 -3.85
CA ILE A 26 -1.53 3.60 -2.99
C ILE A 26 -2.84 4.36 -2.89
N THR A 27 -3.94 3.64 -3.05
CA THR A 27 -5.28 4.12 -2.73
C THR A 27 -5.93 3.10 -1.80
N TYR A 28 -6.29 3.51 -0.59
CA TYR A 28 -6.93 2.63 0.39
C TYR A 28 -8.14 3.28 1.08
N ASN A 29 -9.11 2.44 1.43
CA ASN A 29 -10.24 2.81 2.27
C ASN A 29 -10.08 2.10 3.62
N VAL A 30 -10.57 2.74 4.68
CA VAL A 30 -10.64 2.12 6.01
C VAL A 30 -12.06 1.65 6.29
N ASP A 31 -12.19 0.67 7.17
CA ASP A 31 -13.49 0.21 7.63
C ASP A 31 -14.25 1.30 8.42
N LYS A 32 -15.51 1.05 8.75
CA LYS A 32 -16.34 2.01 9.51
C LYS A 32 -15.79 2.37 10.88
N THR A 33 -14.93 1.53 11.45
CA THR A 33 -14.29 1.78 12.75
C THR A 33 -13.03 2.62 12.61
N GLY A 34 -12.51 2.75 11.39
CA GLY A 34 -11.25 3.43 11.10
C GLY A 34 -10.01 2.63 11.54
N GLY A 35 -10.20 1.42 12.09
CA GLY A 35 -9.13 0.62 12.68
C GLY A 35 -8.43 -0.32 11.70
N ASN A 36 -9.10 -0.69 10.59
CA ASN A 36 -8.55 -1.61 9.59
C ASN A 36 -8.71 -1.07 8.17
N ILE A 37 -7.86 -1.53 7.26
CA ILE A 37 -8.02 -1.31 5.82
C ILE A 37 -9.19 -2.18 5.32
N ASP A 38 -10.18 -1.55 4.69
CA ASP A 38 -11.29 -2.23 4.02
C ASP A 38 -10.88 -2.68 2.61
N SER A 39 -10.20 -1.81 1.87
CA SER A 39 -9.74 -2.11 0.52
C SER A 39 -8.51 -1.28 0.17
N ILE A 40 -7.65 -1.83 -0.67
CA ILE A 40 -6.40 -1.21 -1.10
C ILE A 40 -6.08 -1.59 -2.54
N ASN A 41 -5.67 -0.59 -3.31
CA ASN A 41 -5.16 -0.74 -4.65
C ASN A 41 -3.77 -0.10 -4.71
N MET A 42 -2.82 -0.82 -5.29
CA MET A 42 -1.45 -0.36 -5.46
C MET A 42 -1.04 -0.43 -6.93
N SER A 43 -0.46 0.65 -7.42
CA SER A 43 0.31 0.69 -8.66
C SER A 43 1.79 0.72 -8.32
N ILE A 44 2.53 -0.27 -8.79
CA ILE A 44 3.93 -0.50 -8.44
C ILE A 44 4.81 -0.10 -9.62
N TYR A 45 5.84 0.68 -9.35
CA TYR A 45 6.81 1.16 -10.31
C TYR A 45 8.22 0.74 -9.91
N ALA A 46 9.02 0.32 -10.89
CA ALA A 46 10.40 -0.13 -10.72
C ALA A 46 11.32 0.99 -10.24
N ASP A 47 10.94 2.24 -10.49
CA ASP A 47 11.67 3.42 -10.06
C ASP A 47 10.76 4.61 -9.77
N ILE A 48 11.36 5.66 -9.20
CA ILE A 48 10.70 6.93 -8.89
C ILE A 48 10.21 7.69 -10.13
N ASN A 49 10.73 7.40 -11.32
CA ASN A 49 10.40 8.09 -12.56
C ASN A 49 9.11 7.57 -13.21
N GLY A 50 8.56 6.46 -12.71
CA GLY A 50 7.26 5.93 -13.14
C GLY A 50 7.37 4.79 -14.16
N ASN A 51 8.45 4.02 -14.15
CA ASN A 51 8.52 2.78 -14.91
C ASN A 51 7.58 1.72 -14.32
N TYR A 52 6.38 1.62 -14.88
CA TYR A 52 5.30 0.78 -14.37
C TYR A 52 5.65 -0.72 -14.40
N LEU A 53 5.39 -1.42 -13.30
CA LEU A 53 5.60 -2.86 -13.17
C LEU A 53 4.28 -3.65 -13.13
N GLY A 54 3.26 -3.15 -12.45
CA GLY A 54 2.01 -3.89 -12.24
C GLY A 54 1.24 -3.41 -11.03
N ASN A 55 0.29 -4.24 -10.58
CA ASN A 55 -0.62 -3.90 -9.49
C ASN A 55 -0.60 -4.94 -8.37
N ALA A 56 -0.99 -4.49 -7.19
CA ALA A 56 -1.38 -5.36 -6.09
C ALA A 56 -2.67 -4.80 -5.46
N ASN A 57 -3.72 -5.61 -5.44
CA ASN A 57 -5.02 -5.19 -4.92
C ASN A 57 -5.50 -6.18 -3.87
N ALA A 58 -6.07 -5.66 -2.79
CA ALA A 58 -6.70 -6.47 -1.76
C ALA A 58 -7.99 -5.81 -1.27
N SER A 59 -8.93 -6.63 -0.86
CA SER A 59 -10.12 -6.22 -0.13
C SER A 59 -10.27 -7.12 1.08
N SER A 60 -10.56 -6.50 2.22
CA SER A 60 -10.81 -7.19 3.47
C SER A 60 -12.17 -7.86 3.43
N ASN A 61 -12.22 -9.16 3.75
CA ASN A 61 -13.45 -9.86 4.11
C ASN A 61 -13.65 -9.93 5.64
N GLY A 62 -13.08 -8.97 6.40
CA GLY A 62 -13.27 -8.85 7.85
C GLY A 62 -12.19 -9.49 8.73
N SER A 63 -11.02 -9.87 8.20
CA SER A 63 -9.90 -10.34 9.05
C SER A 63 -8.50 -10.07 8.47
N GLU A 64 -8.21 -10.52 7.24
CA GLU A 64 -6.89 -10.32 6.60
C GLU A 64 -7.03 -9.88 5.14
N LEU A 65 -6.08 -9.03 4.69
CA LEU A 65 -5.94 -8.65 3.29
C LEU A 65 -5.20 -9.77 2.53
N THR A 66 -5.85 -10.33 1.51
CA THR A 66 -5.18 -11.21 0.55
C THR A 66 -4.89 -10.44 -0.73
N TYR A 67 -3.60 -10.31 -1.05
CA TYR A 67 -3.14 -9.53 -2.19
C TYR A 67 -3.18 -10.31 -3.49
N ASN A 68 -3.93 -9.79 -4.45
CA ASN A 68 -3.90 -10.21 -5.84
C ASN A 68 -2.86 -9.37 -6.59
N ILE A 69 -1.72 -9.97 -6.89
CA ILE A 69 -0.62 -9.34 -7.63
C ILE A 69 -0.79 -9.66 -9.13
N SER A 70 -0.75 -8.64 -9.98
CA SER A 70 -0.92 -8.78 -11.43
C SER A 70 0.07 -7.90 -12.21
N GLY A 71 0.48 -8.36 -13.40
CA GLY A 71 1.39 -7.63 -14.29
C GLY A 71 2.87 -7.66 -13.89
N ILE A 72 3.19 -8.03 -12.64
CA ILE A 72 4.57 -8.08 -12.13
C ILE A 72 5.36 -9.23 -12.78
N PRO A 73 6.56 -8.98 -13.34
CA PRO A 73 7.45 -10.03 -13.82
C PRO A 73 7.81 -11.02 -12.71
N GLN A 74 7.87 -12.32 -13.03
CA GLN A 74 8.18 -13.37 -12.05
C GLN A 74 9.51 -13.14 -11.31
N SER A 75 10.51 -12.59 -12.00
CA SER A 75 11.81 -12.25 -11.43
C SER A 75 11.76 -11.16 -10.35
N LYS A 76 10.68 -10.38 -10.30
CA LYS A 76 10.44 -9.29 -9.35
C LYS A 76 9.40 -9.61 -8.28
N LEU A 77 8.73 -10.76 -8.37
CA LEU A 77 7.61 -11.10 -7.49
C LEU A 77 8.01 -11.11 -6.01
N SER A 78 9.15 -11.72 -5.67
CA SER A 78 9.63 -11.77 -4.28
C SER A 78 9.94 -10.38 -3.71
N GLU A 79 10.57 -9.51 -4.50
CA GLU A 79 10.87 -8.11 -4.09
C GLU A 79 9.57 -7.33 -3.88
N VAL A 80 8.61 -7.48 -4.79
CA VAL A 80 7.30 -6.81 -4.70
C VAL A 80 6.46 -7.32 -3.53
N SER A 81 6.45 -8.63 -3.26
CA SER A 81 5.77 -9.19 -2.09
C SER A 81 6.31 -8.62 -0.77
N ALA A 82 7.63 -8.45 -0.66
CA ALA A 82 8.24 -7.81 0.51
C ALA A 82 7.83 -6.33 0.61
N LEU A 83 7.84 -5.61 -0.53
CA LEU A 83 7.42 -4.21 -0.59
C LEU A 83 5.97 -4.01 -0.13
N ILE A 84 5.06 -4.91 -0.52
CA ILE A 84 3.65 -4.88 -0.10
C ILE A 84 3.53 -5.03 1.43
N SER A 85 4.23 -6.00 2.02
CA SER A 85 4.21 -6.22 3.47
C SER A 85 4.74 -5.00 4.25
N GLU A 86 5.73 -4.29 3.68
CA GLU A 86 6.22 -3.04 4.27
C GLU A 86 5.22 -1.88 4.13
N VAL A 87 4.51 -1.80 3.00
CA VAL A 87 3.43 -0.82 2.81
C VAL A 87 2.32 -1.04 3.83
N ASP A 88 1.88 -2.29 4.04
CA ASP A 88 0.88 -2.63 5.06
C ASP A 88 1.30 -2.17 6.45
N THR A 89 2.55 -2.48 6.82
CA THR A 89 3.11 -2.08 8.12
C THR A 89 3.15 -0.57 8.27
N ALA A 90 3.50 0.16 7.22
CA ALA A 90 3.57 1.62 7.25
C ALA A 90 2.17 2.25 7.37
N ILE A 91 1.16 1.71 6.69
CA ILE A 91 -0.22 2.19 6.79
C ILE A 91 -0.78 1.91 8.19
N ALA A 92 -0.57 0.69 8.72
CA ALA A 92 -1.00 0.34 10.07
C ALA A 92 -0.37 1.24 11.14
N ALA A 93 0.93 1.54 11.01
CA ALA A 93 1.62 2.47 11.90
C ALA A 93 1.04 3.90 11.81
N ASN A 94 0.76 4.39 10.60
CA ASN A 94 0.13 5.70 10.41
C ASN A 94 -1.27 5.76 11.06
N MET A 95 -2.09 4.73 10.87
CA MET A 95 -3.43 4.66 11.49
C MET A 95 -3.34 4.60 13.02
N ALA A 96 -2.39 3.83 13.56
CA ALA A 96 -2.20 3.72 15.00
C ALA A 96 -1.70 5.04 15.63
N SER A 97 -0.82 5.80 14.95
CA SER A 97 -0.38 7.11 15.44
C SER A 97 -1.53 8.12 15.53
N GLU A 98 -2.52 8.02 14.64
CA GLU A 98 -3.67 8.92 14.63
C GLU A 98 -4.69 8.59 15.73
N ALA A 99 -4.79 7.33 16.15
CA ALA A 99 -5.65 6.94 17.27
C ALA A 99 -5.10 7.37 18.64
N ALA A 100 -3.84 7.81 18.69
CA ALA A 100 -3.15 8.25 19.90
C ALA A 100 -3.11 9.79 20.07
N GLU A 101 -3.55 10.55 19.06
CA GLU A 101 -3.75 12.02 19.11
C GLU A 101 -5.18 12.39 19.49
#